data_AF-T1EKG8-F1
#
_entry.id   AF-T1EKG8-F1
#
_cell.length_a   1.000
_cell.length_b   1.000
_cell.length_c   1.000
_cell.angle_alpha   90.00
_cell.angle_beta   90.00
_cell.angle_gamma   90.00
#
_symmetry.space_group_name_H-M   'P 1'
#
loop_
_entity.id
_entity.type
_entity.pdbx_description
1 polymer ?
#
loop_
_entity_poly.entity_id
_entity_poly.type
_entity_poly.pdbx_seq_one_letter_code
_entity_poly.pdbx_strand_id
1 'polypeptide(L)'
;TAKINVKFLNGSHGDNYSFDGIGGVLGHAYYPPNGNVHFDAAEVWSQGTNLGISLKWVAVHEFGHVLGLAHSNISTSIMFPYYPGYRDNFSLSLDDINAIKMLY
;
A
#
# COMPACT_ATOMS: atom_id res chain seq x y z
N THR A 1 -7.19 -4.50 -21.39
CA THR A 1 -6.04 -4.69 -20.48
C THR A 1 -6.08 -3.60 -19.44
N ALA A 2 -6.20 -3.92 -18.15
CA ALA A 2 -6.17 -2.91 -17.10
C ALA A 2 -4.71 -2.52 -16.80
N LYS A 3 -4.44 -1.22 -16.62
CA LYS A 3 -3.10 -0.68 -16.32
C LYS A 3 -2.67 -0.96 -14.87
N ILE A 4 -3.64 -1.14 -13.98
CA ILE A 4 -3.47 -1.52 -12.57
C ILE A 4 -4.57 -2.56 -12.25
N ASN A 5 -4.21 -3.69 -11.64
CA ASN A 5 -5.11 -4.74 -11.20
C ASN A 5 -5.08 -4.82 -9.67
N VAL A 6 -6.22 -4.58 -9.03
CA VAL A 6 -6.36 -4.65 -7.57
C VAL A 6 -7.05 -5.95 -7.17
N LYS A 7 -6.49 -6.66 -6.19
CA LYS A 7 -7.08 -7.90 -5.64
C LYS A 7 -6.97 -7.93 -4.12
N PHE A 8 -7.94 -8.58 -3.49
CA PHE A 8 -7.89 -8.99 -2.09
C PHE A 8 -7.68 -10.50 -2.07
N LEU A 9 -6.63 -10.98 -1.42
CA LEU A 9 -6.21 -12.38 -1.47
C LEU A 9 -5.78 -12.84 -0.07
N ASN A 10 -5.85 -14.15 0.21
CA ASN A 10 -5.44 -14.73 1.49
C ASN A 10 -4.25 -15.66 1.31
N GLY A 11 -3.35 -15.70 2.28
CA GLY A 11 -2.28 -16.70 2.35
C GLY A 11 -1.46 -16.79 1.07
N SER A 12 -1.18 -18.02 0.61
CA SER A 12 -0.56 -18.25 -0.69
C SER A 12 -1.56 -18.03 -1.83
N HIS A 13 -1.24 -17.10 -2.73
CA HIS A 13 -2.20 -16.60 -3.73
C HIS A 13 -1.62 -16.47 -5.15
N GLY A 14 -0.70 -17.36 -5.51
CA GLY A 14 -0.18 -17.49 -6.87
C GLY A 14 1.02 -16.61 -7.20
N ASP A 15 1.64 -15.99 -6.20
CA ASP A 15 2.96 -15.38 -6.30
C ASP A 15 3.88 -15.83 -5.15
N ASN A 16 5.10 -15.28 -5.08
CA ASN A 16 6.12 -15.63 -4.09
C ASN A 16 5.97 -14.88 -2.76
N TYR A 17 4.92 -14.06 -2.59
CA TYR A 17 4.72 -13.19 -1.44
C TYR A 17 3.42 -13.59 -0.75
N SER A 18 3.44 -14.68 0.00
CA SER A 18 2.25 -15.12 0.72
C SER A 18 1.91 -14.17 1.86
N PHE A 19 0.61 -13.89 2.03
CA PHE A 19 0.11 -13.13 3.18
C PHE A 19 0.10 -13.98 4.45
N ASP A 20 0.13 -13.31 5.61
CA ASP A 20 0.34 -13.90 6.93
C ASP A 20 -0.91 -13.91 7.84
N GLY A 21 -2.03 -13.34 7.39
CA GLY A 21 -3.30 -13.40 8.11
C GLY A 21 -3.66 -12.06 8.75
N ILE A 22 -3.99 -12.05 10.03
CA ILE A 22 -4.34 -10.80 10.71
C ILE A 22 -3.07 -10.12 11.23
N GLY A 23 -2.86 -8.86 10.85
CA GLY A 23 -1.66 -8.10 11.14
C GLY A 23 -0.47 -8.54 10.28
N GLY A 24 0.65 -7.83 10.43
CA GLY A 24 1.85 -8.13 9.65
C GLY A 24 1.80 -7.48 8.28
N VAL A 25 1.70 -8.26 7.21
CA VAL A 25 1.73 -7.76 5.82
C VAL A 25 0.33 -7.36 5.37
N LEU A 26 0.08 -6.05 5.33
CA LEU A 26 -1.23 -5.50 4.96
C LEU A 26 -1.53 -5.58 3.46
N GLY A 27 -0.49 -5.56 2.64
CA GLY A 27 -0.57 -5.53 1.19
C GLY A 27 0.82 -5.53 0.57
N HIS A 28 0.84 -5.73 -0.75
CA HIS A 28 2.03 -5.53 -1.57
C HIS A 28 1.65 -5.17 -3.00
N ALA A 29 2.60 -4.55 -3.69
CA ALA A 29 2.48 -4.17 -5.08
C ALA A 29 3.75 -4.47 -5.85
N TYR A 30 3.60 -4.64 -7.16
CA TYR A 30 4.72 -4.80 -8.08
C TYR A 30 5.09 -3.46 -8.71
N TYR A 31 6.38 -3.23 -8.93
CA TYR A 31 6.87 -2.07 -9.67
C TYR A 31 6.45 -2.11 -11.16
N PRO A 32 6.39 -0.95 -11.85
CA PRO A 32 6.22 -0.88 -13.29
C PRO A 32 7.16 -1.83 -14.05
N PRO A 33 6.72 -2.47 -15.14
CA PRO A 33 5.43 -2.29 -15.82
C PRO A 33 4.31 -3.18 -15.25
N ASN A 34 4.55 -3.91 -14.16
CA ASN A 34 3.57 -4.81 -13.58
C ASN A 34 2.58 -4.00 -12.71
N GLY A 35 1.30 -4.03 -13.09
CA GLY A 35 0.26 -3.25 -12.42
C GLY A 35 -0.46 -3.96 -11.27
N ASN A 36 0.03 -5.10 -10.77
CA ASN A 36 -0.69 -5.85 -9.73
C ASN A 36 -0.50 -5.22 -8.34
N VAL A 37 -1.60 -5.06 -7.62
CA VAL A 37 -1.70 -4.65 -6.22
C VAL A 37 -2.53 -5.68 -5.48
N HIS A 38 -1.97 -6.27 -4.44
CA HIS A 38 -2.64 -7.23 -3.58
C HIS A 38 -2.80 -6.66 -2.18
N PHE A 39 -3.99 -6.83 -1.60
CA PHE A 39 -4.29 -6.55 -0.21
C PHE A 39 -4.57 -7.86 0.50
N ASP A 40 -4.12 -7.99 1.76
CA ASP A 40 -4.47 -9.17 2.54
C ASP A 40 -5.97 -9.15 2.89
N ALA A 41 -6.70 -10.16 2.43
CA ALA A 41 -8.13 -10.31 2.65
C ALA A 41 -8.46 -10.79 4.08
N ALA A 42 -7.47 -11.22 4.87
CA ALA A 42 -7.66 -11.58 6.26
C ALA A 42 -7.76 -10.36 7.17
N GLU A 43 -7.30 -9.19 6.71
CA GLU A 43 -7.31 -7.97 7.49
C GLU A 43 -8.71 -7.37 7.67
N VAL A 44 -8.91 -6.75 8.83
CA VAL A 44 -10.12 -5.96 9.10
C VAL A 44 -9.96 -4.58 8.49
N TRP A 45 -10.42 -4.42 7.25
CA TRP A 45 -10.37 -3.15 6.53
C TRP A 45 -11.42 -2.16 7.03
N SER A 46 -11.01 -0.90 7.18
CA SER A 46 -11.88 0.22 7.52
C SER A 46 -11.78 1.36 6.50
N GLN A 47 -12.86 2.14 6.44
CA GLN A 47 -12.92 3.40 5.69
C GLN A 47 -13.45 4.48 6.62
N GLY A 48 -12.63 5.50 6.92
CA GLY A 48 -13.06 6.63 7.74
C GLY A 48 -13.32 6.31 9.22
N THR A 49 -12.78 5.20 9.74
CA THR A 49 -12.89 4.84 11.16
C THR A 49 -11.62 4.16 11.67
N ASN A 50 -11.40 4.20 12.98
CA ASN A 50 -10.31 3.49 13.66
C ASN A 50 -10.63 2.03 14.00
N LEU A 51 -11.76 1.49 13.54
CA LEU A 51 -12.20 0.11 13.80
C LEU A 51 -11.58 -0.89 12.80
N GLY A 52 -10.32 -0.68 12.42
CA GLY A 52 -9.61 -1.50 11.45
C GLY A 52 -8.42 -0.77 10.81
N ILE A 53 -7.83 -1.43 9.81
CA ILE A 53 -6.74 -0.88 8.99
C ILE A 53 -7.35 0.01 7.90
N SER A 54 -6.84 1.24 7.78
CA SER A 54 -7.31 2.19 6.78
C SER A 54 -6.97 1.71 5.38
N LEU A 55 -7.97 1.20 4.65
CA LEU A 55 -7.80 0.76 3.25
C LEU A 55 -7.28 1.92 2.39
N LYS A 56 -7.74 3.14 2.66
CA LYS A 56 -7.27 4.35 1.94
C LYS A 56 -5.78 4.58 2.13
N TRP A 57 -5.26 4.41 3.35
CA TRP A 57 -3.84 4.65 3.63
C TRP A 57 -2.97 3.60 2.93
N VAL A 58 -3.29 2.31 3.11
CA VAL A 58 -2.54 1.21 2.50
C VAL A 58 -2.62 1.28 0.98
N ALA A 59 -3.79 1.58 0.41
CA ALA A 59 -3.92 1.70 -1.04
C ALA A 59 -3.06 2.82 -1.63
N VAL A 60 -2.95 3.97 -0.97
CA VAL A 60 -2.06 5.05 -1.45
C VAL A 60 -0.60 4.62 -1.38
N HIS A 61 -0.20 3.91 -0.33
CA HIS A 61 1.14 3.33 -0.21
C HIS A 61 1.43 2.34 -1.37
N GLU A 62 0.57 1.34 -1.57
CA GLU A 62 0.77 0.33 -2.61
C GLU A 62 0.72 0.91 -4.02
N PHE A 63 -0.12 1.93 -4.25
CA PHE A 63 -0.11 2.63 -5.53
C PHE A 63 1.17 3.41 -5.77
N GLY A 64 1.84 3.89 -4.72
CA GLY A 64 3.19 4.45 -4.85
C GLY A 64 4.16 3.43 -5.45
N HIS A 65 4.14 2.18 -4.98
CA HIS A 65 4.96 1.10 -5.55
C HIS A 65 4.62 0.81 -7.02
N VAL A 66 3.33 0.71 -7.37
CA VAL A 66 2.90 0.51 -8.76
C VAL A 66 3.28 1.68 -9.67
N LEU A 67 3.50 2.87 -9.11
CA LEU A 67 4.00 4.03 -9.83
C LEU A 67 5.53 4.14 -9.83
N GLY A 68 6.26 3.23 -9.19
CA GLY A 68 7.72 3.19 -9.20
C GLY A 68 8.41 3.68 -7.92
N LEU A 69 7.67 4.10 -6.89
CA LEU A 69 8.25 4.60 -5.64
C LEU A 69 8.72 3.45 -4.76
N ALA A 70 9.96 3.53 -4.28
CA ALA A 70 10.44 2.67 -3.21
C ALA A 70 9.97 3.16 -1.84
N HIS A 71 10.18 2.33 -0.81
CA HIS A 71 9.96 2.78 0.57
C HIS A 71 10.81 4.01 0.91
N SER A 72 10.24 4.89 1.72
CA SER A 72 10.93 6.01 2.34
C SER A 72 11.40 5.63 3.75
N ASN A 73 12.52 6.22 4.18
CA ASN A 73 12.99 6.14 5.57
C ASN A 73 12.40 7.25 6.46
N ILE A 74 11.55 8.13 5.92
CA ILE A 74 10.92 9.22 6.66
C ILE A 74 9.58 8.73 7.20
N SER A 75 9.43 8.67 8.53
CA SER A 75 8.24 8.12 9.21
C SER A 75 6.92 8.88 8.94
N THR A 76 6.99 10.06 8.33
CA THR A 76 5.83 10.85 7.93
C THR A 76 5.45 10.69 6.46
N SER A 77 6.28 10.02 5.65
CA SER A 77 6.01 9.70 4.25
C SER A 77 4.92 8.63 4.13
N ILE A 78 4.09 8.73 3.09
CA ILE A 78 3.11 7.67 2.78
C ILE A 78 3.80 6.37 2.37
N MET A 79 5.04 6.46 1.86
CA MET A 79 5.89 5.33 1.48
C MET A 79 6.74 4.79 2.64
N PHE A 80 6.53 5.25 3.89
CA PHE A 80 7.15 4.60 5.05
C PHE A 80 6.59 3.17 5.21
N PRO A 81 7.42 2.13 5.40
CA PRO A 81 7.00 0.72 5.31
C PRO A 81 6.06 0.25 6.43
N TYR A 82 5.84 1.05 7.48
CA TYR A 82 5.00 0.66 8.60
C TYR A 82 3.74 1.52 8.68
N TYR A 83 2.60 0.86 8.81
CA TYR A 83 1.32 1.53 9.00
C TYR A 83 1.30 2.30 10.33
N PRO A 84 1.08 3.63 10.32
CA PRO A 84 1.17 4.46 11.52
C PRO A 84 -0.09 4.42 12.40
N GLY A 85 -1.06 3.54 12.10
CA GLY A 85 -2.39 3.57 12.69
C GLY A 85 -3.36 4.51 11.95
N TYR A 86 -4.62 4.52 12.38
CA TYR A 86 -5.67 5.31 11.74
C TYR A 86 -5.37 6.81 11.80
N ARG A 87 -5.39 7.47 10.64
CA ARG A 87 -5.33 8.92 10.47
C ARG A 87 -6.47 9.36 9.57
N ASP A 88 -7.41 10.12 10.13
CA ASP A 88 -8.63 10.56 9.44
C ASP A 88 -8.33 11.30 8.13
N ASN A 89 -7.36 12.22 8.18
CA ASN A 89 -6.95 13.02 7.04
C ASN A 89 -5.42 13.05 6.92
N PHE A 90 -4.85 12.03 6.27
CA PHE A 90 -3.44 12.04 5.90
C PHE A 90 -3.21 12.81 4.58
N SER A 91 -2.03 13.40 4.45
CA SER A 91 -1.58 14.12 3.25
C SER A 91 -0.26 13.53 2.77
N LEU A 92 0.02 13.67 1.48
CA LEU A 92 1.33 13.34 0.93
C LEU A 92 2.38 14.29 1.51
N SER A 93 3.49 13.73 1.98
CA SER A 93 4.63 14.50 2.43
C SER A 93 5.38 15.13 1.26
N LEU A 94 6.26 16.09 1.54
CA LEU A 94 7.13 16.67 0.52
C LEU A 94 8.07 15.61 -0.09
N ASP A 95 8.45 14.60 0.69
CA ASP A 95 9.24 13.45 0.22
C ASP A 95 8.49 12.66 -0.85
N ASP A 96 7.24 12.30 -0.58
CA ASP A 96 6.37 11.58 -1.54
C ASP A 96 6.20 12.37 -2.85
N ILE A 97 5.93 13.67 -2.71
CA ILE A 97 5.69 14.58 -3.85
C ILE A 97 6.96 14.75 -4.68
N ASN A 98 8.11 14.92 -4.04
CA ASN A 98 9.38 15.08 -4.76
C ASN A 98 9.79 13.76 -5.42
N ALA A 99 9.62 12.63 -4.74
CA ALA A 99 9.98 11.32 -5.26
C ALA A 99 9.20 11.00 -6.54
N ILE A 100 7.88 11.24 -6.56
CA ILE A 100 7.08 10.96 -7.77
C ILE A 100 7.42 11.90 -8.93
N LYS A 101 7.73 13.17 -8.65
CA LYS A 101 8.20 14.16 -9.65
C LYS A 101 9.59 13.87 -10.22
N MET A 102 10.40 13.05 -9.55
CA MET A 102 11.67 12.62 -10.12
C MET A 102 11.49 11.49 -11.14
N LEU A 103 10.39 10.74 -11.06
CA LEU A 103 10.08 9.66 -12.00
C LEU A 103 9.33 10.14 -13.25
N TYR A 104 8.59 11.25 -13.15
CA TYR A 104 7.69 11.78 -14.18
C TYR A 104 7.73 13.31 -14.26
#